data_AF-A0A661JW67-F1
#
_entry.id   AF-A0A661JW67-F1
#
_cell.length_a   1.000
_cell.length_b   1.000
_cell.length_c   1.000
_cell.angle_alpha   90.00
_cell.angle_beta   90.00
_cell.angle_gamma   90.00
#
_symmetry.space_group_name_H-M   'P 1'
#
loop_
_entity.id
_entity.type
_entity.pdbx_description
1 polymer ?
#
loop_
_entity_poly.entity_id
_entity_poly.type
_entity_poly.pdbx_seq_one_letter_code
_entity_poly.pdbx_strand_id
1 'polypeptide(L)'
;WSFQEGHLIPLELLDPGELTGVPPEARSDLLKAAERFSHDPSGAVTSACAAIDSITGTLVPDAKLLNFQQKVNRAFEKLKVYDFLQSELIGIGWEEKDAKKFCKNLKGAVSQTAYVLQTLRREMGDVHGSKAALPRLAIFAVKWATILASLLHWKISEANGEESGFGQNG
;
A
#
# COMPACT_ATOMS: atom_id res chain seq x y z
N TRP A 1 15.89 -12.72 7.91
CA TRP A 1 15.78 -11.47 8.69
C TRP A 1 16.76 -10.46 8.14
N SER A 2 16.44 -9.16 8.14
CA SER A 2 17.30 -8.06 7.68
C SER A 2 17.17 -6.85 8.60
N PHE A 3 18.20 -6.00 8.69
CA PHE A 3 18.22 -4.80 9.53
C PHE A 3 18.18 -3.54 8.65
N GLN A 4 17.12 -2.73 8.78
CA GLN A 4 16.87 -1.55 7.95
C GLN A 4 16.27 -0.42 8.78
N GLU A 5 16.85 0.78 8.64
CA GLU A 5 16.45 2.00 9.38
C GLU A 5 16.27 1.79 10.90
N GLY A 6 17.06 0.90 11.51
CA GLY A 6 16.97 0.59 12.94
C GLY A 6 16.04 -0.56 13.32
N HIS A 7 15.35 -1.18 12.36
CA HIS A 7 14.34 -2.23 12.58
C HIS A 7 14.82 -3.61 12.12
N LEU A 8 14.51 -4.65 12.88
CA LEU A 8 14.75 -6.06 12.53
C LEU A 8 13.51 -6.66 11.83
N ILE A 9 13.66 -7.02 10.54
CA ILE A 9 12.55 -7.35 9.64
C ILE A 9 12.59 -8.82 9.22
N PRO A 10 11.50 -9.59 9.34
CA PRO A 10 11.38 -10.89 8.68
C PRO A 10 11.30 -10.69 7.16
N LEU A 11 12.23 -11.25 6.40
CA LEU A 11 12.27 -11.11 4.93
C LEU A 11 11.02 -11.67 4.24
N GLU A 12 10.36 -12.66 4.86
CA GLU A 12 9.09 -13.23 4.39
C GLU A 12 7.93 -12.21 4.46
N LEU A 13 8.05 -11.17 5.29
CA LEU A 13 7.01 -10.19 5.56
C LEU A 13 7.18 -8.91 4.73
N LEU A 14 8.40 -8.39 4.69
CA LEU A 14 8.72 -7.16 3.98
C LEU A 14 10.15 -7.28 3.48
N ASP A 15 10.32 -7.29 2.17
CA ASP A 15 11.66 -7.23 1.59
C ASP A 15 12.10 -5.76 1.61
N PRO A 16 13.24 -5.42 2.20
CA PRO A 16 13.71 -4.04 2.18
C PRO A 16 13.91 -3.45 0.77
N GLY A 17 14.11 -4.29 -0.25
CA GLY A 17 14.09 -3.86 -1.64
C GLY A 17 12.72 -3.32 -2.08
N GLU A 18 11.62 -3.78 -1.49
CA GLU A 18 10.25 -3.27 -1.77
C GLU A 18 10.10 -1.82 -1.24
N LEU A 19 10.87 -1.39 -0.24
CA LEU A 19 10.76 -0.08 0.39
C LEU A 19 11.34 1.07 -0.43
N THR A 20 12.20 0.77 -1.41
CA THR A 20 12.71 1.79 -2.35
C THR A 20 11.60 2.30 -3.25
N GLY A 21 10.62 1.45 -3.55
CA GLY A 21 9.44 1.77 -4.35
C GLY A 21 8.23 2.22 -3.54
N VAL A 22 8.42 2.83 -2.36
CA VAL A 22 7.35 3.29 -1.46
C VAL A 22 7.63 4.75 -1.04
N PRO A 23 6.61 5.62 -0.87
CA PRO A 23 6.83 7.01 -0.49
C PRO A 23 7.42 7.11 0.92
N PRO A 24 8.30 8.10 1.20
CA PRO A 24 8.93 8.26 2.50
C PRO A 24 7.93 8.29 3.67
N GLU A 25 6.81 9.00 3.51
CA GLU A 25 5.75 9.08 4.53
C GLU A 25 5.11 7.73 4.89
N ALA A 26 5.15 6.72 4.01
CA ALA A 26 4.63 5.38 4.30
C ALA A 26 5.70 4.41 4.81
N ARG A 27 6.97 4.64 4.45
CA ARG A 27 8.08 3.73 4.76
C ARG A 27 8.23 3.50 6.26
N SER A 28 8.21 4.57 7.06
CA SER A 28 8.35 4.47 8.52
C SER A 28 7.26 3.59 9.15
N ASP A 29 6.02 3.68 8.66
CA ASP A 29 4.92 2.91 9.21
C ASP A 29 4.92 1.45 8.73
N LEU A 30 5.39 1.16 7.52
CA LEU A 30 5.62 -0.21 7.06
C LEU A 30 6.75 -0.90 7.83
N LEU A 31 7.83 -0.18 8.12
CA LEU A 31 8.93 -0.69 8.95
C LEU A 31 8.46 -1.01 10.38
N LYS A 32 7.71 -0.11 11.00
CA LYS A 32 7.06 -0.36 12.30
C LYS A 32 6.12 -1.56 12.22
N ALA A 33 5.35 -1.70 11.15
CA ALA A 33 4.45 -2.83 10.98
C ALA A 33 5.23 -4.16 10.91
N ALA A 34 6.36 -4.17 10.21
CA ALA A 34 7.21 -5.34 10.09
C ALA A 34 7.90 -5.73 11.41
N GLU A 35 8.37 -4.76 12.19
CA GLU A 35 8.94 -4.99 13.52
C GLU A 35 7.90 -5.58 14.48
N ARG A 36 6.72 -4.93 14.55
CA ARG A 36 5.62 -5.31 15.45
C ARG A 36 5.07 -6.69 15.14
N PHE A 37 5.06 -7.12 13.89
CA PHE A 37 4.49 -8.41 13.50
C PHE A 37 4.94 -9.60 14.36
N SER A 38 6.21 -9.60 14.80
CA SER A 38 6.80 -10.69 15.59
C SER A 38 6.21 -10.85 17.00
N HIS A 39 5.73 -9.78 17.61
CA HIS A 39 5.31 -9.75 19.03
C HIS A 39 3.95 -9.07 19.26
N ASP A 40 3.45 -8.31 18.29
CA ASP A 40 2.21 -7.54 18.30
C ASP A 40 1.58 -7.50 16.88
N PRO A 41 0.92 -8.59 16.43
CA PRO A 41 0.26 -8.64 15.13
C PRO A 41 -0.87 -7.61 14.97
N SER A 42 -1.55 -7.23 16.06
CA SER A 42 -2.59 -6.18 16.05
C SER A 42 -1.98 -4.82 15.75
N GLY A 43 -0.86 -4.53 16.40
CA GLY A 43 -0.03 -3.38 16.10
C GLY A 43 0.50 -3.34 14.68
N ALA A 44 0.88 -4.48 14.11
CA ALA A 44 1.30 -4.59 12.73
C ALA A 44 0.18 -4.20 11.75
N VAL A 45 -1.06 -4.66 11.98
CA VAL A 45 -2.23 -4.26 11.18
C VAL A 45 -2.46 -2.74 11.26
N THR A 46 -2.41 -2.17 12.46
CA THR A 46 -2.59 -0.73 12.65
C THR A 46 -1.52 0.09 11.95
N SER A 47 -0.25 -0.31 12.07
CA SER A 47 0.87 0.36 11.39
C SER A 47 0.79 0.21 9.86
N ALA A 48 0.37 -0.94 9.34
CA ALA A 48 0.16 -1.14 7.91
C ALA A 48 -0.94 -0.20 7.35
N CYS A 49 -2.05 -0.03 8.06
CA CYS A 49 -3.08 0.93 7.68
C CYS A 49 -2.60 2.39 7.84
N ALA A 50 -1.77 2.68 8.84
CA ALA A 50 -1.20 4.02 9.03
C ALA A 50 -0.33 4.44 7.84
N ALA A 51 0.46 3.53 7.26
CA ALA A 51 1.26 3.81 6.07
C ALA A 51 0.41 4.35 4.90
N ILE A 52 -0.79 3.80 4.69
CA ILE A 52 -1.72 4.25 3.65
C ILE A 52 -2.44 5.54 4.05
N ASP A 53 -2.79 5.71 5.32
CA ASP A 53 -3.35 6.98 5.82
C ASP A 53 -2.36 8.13 5.64
N SER A 54 -1.06 7.90 5.85
CA SER A 54 0.00 8.91 5.67
C SER A 54 0.05 9.41 4.22
N ILE A 55 -0.02 8.50 3.23
CA ILE A 55 -0.07 8.88 1.81
C ILE A 55 -1.40 9.56 1.46
N THR A 56 -2.52 8.97 1.88
CA THR A 56 -3.85 9.50 1.49
C THR A 56 -4.16 10.82 2.19
N GLY A 57 -3.60 11.07 3.38
CA GLY A 57 -3.74 12.31 4.12
C GLY A 57 -3.07 13.51 3.44
N THR A 58 -1.98 13.29 2.69
CA THR A 58 -1.34 14.33 1.88
C THR A 58 -2.04 14.52 0.54
N LEU A 59 -2.51 13.41 -0.07
CA LEU A 59 -3.12 13.45 -1.40
C LEU A 59 -4.59 13.89 -1.39
N VAL A 60 -5.39 13.58 -0.38
CA VAL A 60 -6.85 13.76 -0.40
C VAL A 60 -7.26 14.90 0.54
N PRO A 61 -7.67 16.08 0.02
CA PRO A 61 -7.97 17.26 0.86
C PRO A 61 -8.99 17.02 1.98
N ASP A 62 -10.02 16.21 1.70
CA ASP A 62 -11.09 15.89 2.65
C ASP A 62 -10.91 14.51 3.30
N ALA A 63 -9.69 13.97 3.38
CA ALA A 63 -9.43 12.62 3.86
C ALA A 63 -10.13 12.32 5.20
N LYS A 64 -10.20 13.31 6.10
CA LYS A 64 -10.82 13.17 7.43
C LYS A 64 -12.31 12.86 7.41
N LEU A 65 -13.02 13.22 6.34
CA LEU A 65 -14.46 12.99 6.17
C LEU A 65 -14.77 11.63 5.52
N LEU A 66 -13.74 10.89 5.14
CA LEU A 66 -13.86 9.68 4.34
C LEU A 66 -13.47 8.46 5.16
N ASN A 67 -14.15 7.36 4.86
CA ASN A 67 -13.69 6.06 5.31
C ASN A 67 -12.41 5.66 4.56
N PHE A 68 -11.68 4.68 5.10
CA PHE A 68 -10.40 4.25 4.57
C PHE A 68 -10.47 3.82 3.10
N GLN A 69 -11.48 3.03 2.73
CA GLN A 69 -11.71 2.62 1.33
C GLN A 69 -11.89 3.82 0.39
N GLN A 70 -12.68 4.82 0.79
CA GLN A 70 -12.90 6.04 0.02
C GLN A 70 -11.61 6.86 -0.13
N LYS A 71 -10.80 6.97 0.93
CA LYS A 71 -9.49 7.66 0.87
C LYS A 71 -8.57 7.02 -0.18
N VAL A 72 -8.43 5.69 -0.14
CA VAL A 72 -7.60 4.94 -1.10
C VAL A 72 -8.11 5.14 -2.52
N ASN A 73 -9.40 4.93 -2.76
CA ASN A 73 -9.97 5.09 -4.10
C ASN A 73 -9.78 6.51 -4.65
N ARG A 74 -10.00 7.55 -3.83
CA ARG A 74 -9.79 8.94 -4.24
C ARG A 74 -8.32 9.26 -4.53
N ALA A 75 -7.38 8.70 -3.76
CA ALA A 75 -5.96 8.89 -4.02
C ALA A 75 -5.55 8.30 -5.40
N PHE A 76 -5.99 7.07 -5.70
CA PHE A 76 -5.77 6.45 -7.01
C PHE A 76 -6.39 7.24 -8.16
N GLU A 77 -7.60 7.78 -7.97
CA GLU A 77 -8.27 8.63 -8.96
C GLU A 77 -7.56 9.96 -9.17
N LYS A 78 -7.14 10.63 -8.08
CA LYS A 78 -6.41 11.89 -8.14
C LYS A 78 -5.08 11.76 -8.90
N LEU A 79 -4.36 10.67 -8.67
CA LEU A 79 -3.10 10.36 -9.38
C LEU A 79 -3.30 9.73 -10.76
N LYS A 80 -4.56 9.47 -11.17
CA LYS A 80 -4.92 8.79 -12.43
C LYS A 80 -4.16 7.48 -12.66
N VAL A 81 -3.86 6.74 -11.59
CA VAL A 81 -3.01 5.54 -11.62
C VAL A 81 -3.45 4.55 -12.70
N TYR A 82 -4.76 4.31 -12.82
CA TYR A 82 -5.31 3.35 -13.78
C TYR A 82 -5.20 3.82 -15.24
N ASP A 83 -5.34 5.12 -15.51
CA ASP A 83 -5.25 5.65 -16.88
C ASP A 83 -3.80 5.57 -17.40
N PHE A 84 -2.84 5.87 -16.53
CA PHE A 84 -1.42 5.72 -16.84
C PHE A 84 -1.04 4.26 -17.03
N LEU A 85 -1.44 3.38 -16.11
CA LEU A 85 -1.13 1.96 -16.22
C LEU A 85 -1.72 1.37 -17.50
N GLN A 86 -2.95 1.74 -17.86
CA GLN A 86 -3.53 1.33 -19.13
C GLN A 86 -2.69 1.78 -20.32
N SER A 87 -2.19 3.03 -20.30
CA SER A 87 -1.35 3.58 -21.38
C SER A 87 -0.01 2.86 -21.49
N GLU A 88 0.64 2.54 -20.36
CA GLU A 88 1.89 1.76 -20.35
C GLU A 88 1.70 0.33 -20.86
N LEU A 89 0.63 -0.35 -20.42
CA LEU A 89 0.28 -1.69 -20.89
C LEU A 89 0.12 -1.70 -22.42
N ILE A 90 -0.57 -0.70 -22.97
CA ILE A 90 -0.70 -0.52 -24.42
C ILE A 90 0.67 -0.24 -25.05
N GLY A 91 1.50 0.61 -24.42
CA GLY A 91 2.85 0.93 -24.88
C GLY A 91 3.78 -0.28 -24.99
N ILE A 92 3.60 -1.29 -24.12
CA ILE A 92 4.34 -2.57 -24.18
C ILE A 92 3.63 -3.64 -25.04
N GLY A 93 2.58 -3.27 -25.78
CA GLY A 93 1.94 -4.11 -26.80
C GLY A 93 0.67 -4.84 -26.37
N TRP A 94 0.06 -4.52 -25.22
CA TRP A 94 -1.25 -5.07 -24.88
C TRP A 94 -2.34 -4.50 -25.79
N GLU A 95 -3.33 -5.33 -26.14
CA GLU A 95 -4.54 -4.83 -26.82
C GLU A 95 -5.32 -3.88 -25.88
N GLU A 96 -5.82 -2.77 -26.43
CA GLU A 96 -6.54 -1.74 -25.67
C GLU A 96 -7.69 -2.33 -24.84
N LYS A 97 -8.44 -3.27 -25.42
CA LYS A 97 -9.58 -3.94 -24.74
C LYS A 97 -9.13 -4.69 -23.49
N ASP A 98 -7.97 -5.34 -23.54
CA ASP A 98 -7.45 -6.18 -22.47
C ASP A 98 -6.79 -5.33 -21.40
N ALA A 99 -6.03 -4.30 -21.78
CA ALA A 99 -5.49 -3.30 -20.85
C ALA A 99 -6.62 -2.61 -20.05
N LYS A 100 -7.70 -2.20 -20.72
CA LYS A 100 -8.87 -1.60 -20.09
C LYS A 100 -9.58 -2.57 -19.14
N LYS A 101 -9.76 -3.82 -19.54
CA LYS A 101 -10.37 -4.87 -18.70
C LYS A 101 -9.50 -5.15 -17.47
N PHE A 102 -8.19 -5.22 -17.64
CA PHE A 102 -7.24 -5.41 -16.54
C PHE A 102 -7.34 -4.26 -15.52
N CYS A 103 -7.23 -3.01 -15.98
CA CYS A 103 -7.29 -1.84 -15.10
C CYS A 103 -8.63 -1.74 -14.36
N LYS A 104 -9.75 -2.08 -15.01
CA LYS A 104 -11.07 -2.16 -14.36
C LYS A 104 -11.09 -3.19 -13.22
N ASN A 105 -10.53 -4.38 -13.44
CA ASN A 105 -10.49 -5.43 -12.42
C ASN A 105 -9.52 -5.06 -11.29
N LEU A 106 -8.37 -4.47 -11.61
CA LEU A 106 -7.42 -3.97 -10.62
C LEU A 106 -8.06 -2.90 -9.73
N LYS A 107 -8.82 -1.94 -10.31
CA LYS A 107 -9.58 -0.96 -9.53
C LYS A 107 -10.57 -1.62 -8.57
N GLY A 108 -11.25 -2.67 -9.02
CA GLY A 108 -12.11 -3.49 -8.16
C GLY A 108 -11.34 -4.15 -7.01
N ALA A 109 -10.20 -4.78 -7.31
CA ALA A 109 -9.35 -5.43 -6.33
C ALA A 109 -8.80 -4.45 -5.28
N VAL A 110 -8.27 -3.29 -5.70
CA VAL A 110 -7.79 -2.23 -4.80
C VAL A 110 -8.90 -1.79 -3.84
N SER A 111 -10.10 -1.56 -4.36
CA SER A 111 -11.25 -1.14 -3.53
C SER A 111 -11.63 -2.21 -2.50
N GLN A 112 -11.67 -3.49 -2.90
CA GLN A 112 -11.97 -4.59 -1.98
C GLN A 112 -10.86 -4.81 -0.95
N THR A 113 -9.60 -4.72 -1.35
CA THR A 113 -8.45 -4.77 -0.43
C THR A 113 -8.55 -3.65 0.60
N ALA A 114 -8.83 -2.41 0.19
CA ALA A 114 -8.97 -1.30 1.13
C ALA A 114 -10.12 -1.52 2.12
N TYR A 115 -11.24 -2.10 1.69
CA TYR A 115 -12.32 -2.50 2.58
C TYR A 115 -11.88 -3.59 3.58
N VAL A 116 -11.15 -4.60 3.12
CA VAL A 116 -10.62 -5.66 3.98
C VAL A 116 -9.66 -5.08 5.03
N LEU A 117 -8.69 -4.24 4.62
CA LEU A 117 -7.76 -3.57 5.52
C LEU A 117 -8.48 -2.72 6.56
N GLN A 118 -9.49 -1.94 6.14
CA GLN A 118 -10.32 -1.16 7.05
C GLN A 118 -11.01 -2.04 8.10
N THR A 119 -11.54 -3.18 7.67
CA THR A 119 -12.22 -4.13 8.56
C THR A 119 -11.23 -4.78 9.51
N LEU A 120 -10.06 -5.22 9.02
CA LEU A 120 -9.00 -5.78 9.86
C LEU A 120 -8.55 -4.77 10.92
N ARG A 121 -8.32 -3.51 10.55
CA ARG A 121 -7.96 -2.47 11.51
C ARG A 121 -9.02 -2.30 12.59
N ARG A 122 -10.29 -2.19 12.21
CA ARG A 122 -11.40 -1.99 13.16
C ARG A 122 -11.56 -3.17 14.11
N GLU A 123 -11.49 -4.39 13.60
CA GLU A 123 -11.79 -5.59 14.38
C GLU A 123 -10.59 -6.12 15.16
N MET A 124 -9.37 -5.93 14.62
CA MET A 124 -8.15 -6.60 15.08
C MET A 124 -6.95 -5.68 15.33
N GLY A 125 -6.99 -4.41 14.90
CA GLY A 125 -5.85 -3.48 15.03
C GLY A 125 -5.95 -2.49 16.19
N ASP A 126 -7.16 -2.14 16.61
CA ASP A 126 -7.41 -1.18 17.68
C ASP A 126 -7.13 -1.78 19.06
N VAL A 127 -6.64 -0.97 20.01
CA VAL A 127 -6.55 -1.35 21.45
C VAL A 127 -7.93 -1.59 22.06
N HIS A 128 -8.98 -1.11 21.40
CA HIS A 128 -10.39 -1.45 21.68
C HIS A 128 -10.96 -2.52 20.73
N GLY A 129 -10.14 -3.04 19.83
CA GLY A 129 -10.48 -4.14 18.93
C GLY A 129 -10.81 -5.38 19.76
N SER A 130 -11.99 -5.93 19.54
CA SER A 130 -12.52 -7.02 20.37
C SER A 130 -11.76 -8.35 20.22
N LYS A 131 -10.84 -8.47 19.24
CA LYS A 131 -10.24 -9.73 18.81
C LYS A 131 -8.74 -9.59 18.57
N ALA A 132 -7.98 -10.58 19.00
CA ALA A 132 -6.57 -10.69 18.67
C ALA A 132 -6.37 -10.83 17.14
N ALA A 133 -5.40 -10.11 16.58
CA ALA A 133 -5.06 -10.26 15.17
C ALA A 133 -4.45 -11.63 14.89
N LEU A 134 -4.99 -12.29 13.86
CA LEU A 134 -4.40 -13.53 13.36
C LEU A 134 -3.11 -13.19 12.57
N PRO A 135 -1.97 -13.85 12.84
CA PRO A 135 -0.71 -13.56 12.15
C PRO A 135 -0.83 -13.58 10.62
N ARG A 136 -1.58 -14.54 10.05
CA ARG A 136 -1.80 -14.61 8.59
C ARG A 136 -2.50 -13.36 8.03
N LEU A 137 -3.39 -12.74 8.80
CA LEU A 137 -4.09 -11.52 8.40
C LEU A 137 -3.24 -10.26 8.65
N ALA A 138 -2.34 -10.30 9.63
CA ALA A 138 -1.31 -9.26 9.78
C ALA A 138 -0.32 -9.27 8.61
N ILE A 139 0.14 -10.44 8.15
CA ILE A 139 0.95 -10.58 6.92
C ILE A 139 0.20 -9.99 5.73
N PHE A 140 -1.07 -10.37 5.55
CA PHE A 140 -1.92 -9.81 4.50
C PHE A 140 -1.95 -8.28 4.58
N ALA A 141 -2.16 -7.71 5.77
CA ALA A 141 -2.25 -6.27 5.94
C ALA A 141 -0.95 -5.57 5.54
N VAL A 142 0.21 -6.07 5.99
CA VAL A 142 1.52 -5.50 5.64
C VAL A 142 1.77 -5.60 4.14
N LYS A 143 1.63 -6.79 3.54
CA LYS A 143 1.91 -6.99 2.10
C LYS A 143 1.01 -6.15 1.21
N TRP A 144 -0.28 -6.07 1.51
CA TRP A 144 -1.20 -5.25 0.72
C TRP A 144 -0.99 -3.76 0.94
N ALA A 145 -0.63 -3.31 2.15
CA ALA A 145 -0.23 -1.93 2.36
C ALA A 145 1.02 -1.59 1.54
N THR A 146 2.04 -2.45 1.49
CA THR A 146 3.21 -2.26 0.64
C THR A 146 2.81 -2.13 -0.85
N ILE A 147 2.01 -3.07 -1.38
CA ILE A 147 1.56 -3.03 -2.78
C ILE A 147 0.80 -1.73 -3.10
N LEU A 148 -0.16 -1.34 -2.25
CA LEU A 148 -0.94 -0.12 -2.45
C LEU A 148 -0.05 1.12 -2.39
N ALA A 149 0.87 1.17 -1.44
CA ALA A 149 1.81 2.27 -1.30
C ALA A 149 2.74 2.36 -2.52
N SER A 150 3.21 1.24 -3.06
CA SER A 150 4.05 1.22 -4.25
C SER A 150 3.32 1.68 -5.52
N LEU A 151 2.07 1.25 -5.71
CA LEU A 151 1.26 1.72 -6.84
C LEU A 151 1.01 3.23 -6.78
N LEU A 152 0.90 3.81 -5.58
CA LEU A 152 0.79 5.26 -5.39
C LEU A 152 2.15 5.96 -5.60
N HIS A 153 3.24 5.37 -5.10
CA HIS A 153 4.60 5.92 -5.22
C HIS A 153 5.05 6.08 -6.67
N TRP A 154 4.75 5.07 -7.49
CA TRP A 154 5.08 5.10 -8.92
C TRP A 154 4.62 6.40 -9.59
N LYS A 155 3.43 6.93 -9.24
CA LYS A 155 2.97 8.22 -9.77
C LYS A 155 3.47 9.45 -9.03
N ILE A 156 3.76 9.34 -7.74
CA ILE A 156 4.34 10.44 -6.96
C ILE A 156 5.76 10.76 -7.45
N SER A 157 6.59 9.74 -7.67
CA SER A 157 7.96 9.88 -8.20
C SER A 157 7.98 10.54 -9.59
N GLU A 158 7.14 10.07 -10.52
CA GLU A 158 7.02 10.70 -11.85
C GLU A 158 6.55 12.16 -11.78
N ALA A 159 5.62 12.50 -10.90
CA ALA A 159 5.14 13.88 -10.74
C ALA A 159 6.22 14.82 -10.18
N ASN A 160 7.17 14.27 -9.43
CA ASN A 160 8.30 15.00 -8.85
C ASN A 160 9.55 15.00 -9.74
N GLY A 161 9.54 14.29 -10.87
CA GLY A 161 10.70 14.15 -11.76
C GLY A 161 11.79 13.21 -11.23
N GLU A 162 11.44 12.30 -10.31
CA GLU A 162 12.34 11.30 -9.76
C GLU A 162 12.21 9.99 -10.57
N GLU A 163 13.33 9.36 -10.98
CA GLU A 163 13.29 8.06 -11.64
C GLU A 163 12.67 7.02 -10.71
N SER A 164 11.55 6.41 -11.13
CA SER A 164 10.94 5.30 -10.39
C SER A 164 11.91 4.11 -10.42
N GLY A 165 12.46 3.73 -9.26
CA GLY A 165 13.50 2.70 -9.12
C GLY A 165 13.18 1.28 -9.62
N PHE A 166 12.01 1.06 -10.23
CA PHE A 166 11.66 -0.19 -10.92
C PHE A 166 12.25 -0.20 -12.34
N GLY A 167 13.57 -0.29 -12.46
CA GLY A 167 14.19 -0.33 -13.80
C GLY A 167 15.70 -0.55 -13.88
N GLN A 168 16.43 -0.64 -12.77
CA GLN A 168 17.87 -0.90 -12.82
C GLN A 168 18.21 -2.17 -12.06
N ASN A 169 18.11 -3.30 -12.76
CA ASN A 169 18.94 -4.49 -12.54
C ASN A 169 19.12 -5.14 -13.92
N GLY A 170 20.05 -4.58 -14.69
CA GLY A 170 20.73 -5.27 -15.78
C GLY A 170 22.04 -5.87 -15.28
#